data_AF-A0A9P3LA56-F1
#
_entry.id   AF-A0A9P3LA56-F1
#
_cell.length_a   1.000
_cell.length_b   1.000
_cell.length_c   1.000
_cell.angle_alpha   90.00
_cell.angle_beta   90.00
_cell.angle_gamma   90.00
#
_symmetry.space_group_name_H-M   'P 1'
#
loop_
_entity.id
_entity.type
_entity.pdbx_description
1 polymer ?
#
loop_
_entity_poly.entity_id
_entity_poly.type
_entity_poly.pdbx_seq_one_letter_code
_entity_poly.pdbx_strand_id
1 'polypeptide(L)'
;MAFKQLLVALSVALTLQVARGAPNLEKRVACPDGVHTASNAACCAWFPVLDDIQANMFHGAQCAAEAHESLRLVFHDSIAISPKMQAQGKFGGGGADGSIVIFDQIETAYHPNIGLDEVVAMQKPFIAKHGVTPGDFIAFAGAVAVSNCPGAPQMQFFLGRPPATQAAPDGLVPEPFHTIDQILARMLDAGEFDEIETVWLLSAHSIAAANDVDPTLNGLPFDSTPGVFDSQFFVETQLRGTAFPGKSGIQGTVMSPLKGEMRLQTDHLLARDSRTACEWQSFVNNQSKLQDDFQFIFTALSTLGHDMNAMIDCSEVIPAPKPFTAGPSFFPAGKTHADIEQACASTPFPTLITAPGPSASVARVPPPPAH
;
A
#
# COMPACT_ATOMS: atom_id res chain seq x y z
N MET A 1 -27.37 -37.10 56.71
CA MET A 1 -26.30 -37.89 57.35
C MET A 1 -25.22 -38.09 56.30
N ALA A 2 -24.22 -37.21 56.16
CA ALA A 2 -23.03 -37.02 56.99
C ALA A 2 -22.07 -38.21 56.96
N PHE A 3 -20.95 -38.06 56.23
CA PHE A 3 -19.53 -38.37 56.54
C PHE A 3 -18.79 -38.75 55.25
N LYS A 4 -17.91 -37.90 54.70
CA LYS A 4 -16.49 -37.62 55.03
C LYS A 4 -15.50 -38.74 54.67
N GLN A 5 -14.64 -38.37 53.72
CA GLN A 5 -13.20 -38.64 53.56
C GLN A 5 -12.74 -40.00 53.03
N LEU A 6 -12.02 -39.99 51.91
CA LEU A 6 -10.57 -40.23 51.93
C LEU A 6 -9.89 -39.69 50.66
N LEU A 7 -8.76 -39.02 50.87
CA LEU A 7 -7.81 -38.57 49.85
C LEU A 7 -7.05 -39.76 49.24
N VAL A 8 -6.90 -39.79 47.92
CA VAL A 8 -5.81 -40.52 47.25
C VAL A 8 -5.14 -39.54 46.29
N ALA A 9 -3.89 -39.23 46.59
CA ALA A 9 -2.99 -38.48 45.73
C ALA A 9 -2.61 -39.35 44.53
N LEU A 10 -2.92 -38.89 43.31
CA LEU A 10 -2.30 -39.38 42.08
C LEU A 10 -1.33 -38.29 41.58
N SER A 11 -0.05 -38.57 41.76
CA SER A 11 1.06 -37.90 41.08
C SER A 11 1.03 -38.29 39.60
N VAL A 12 0.45 -37.44 38.76
CA VAL A 12 0.61 -37.52 37.31
C VAL A 12 1.86 -36.75 36.93
N ALA A 13 2.94 -37.47 36.64
CA ALA A 13 4.09 -36.93 35.93
C ALA A 13 3.66 -36.65 34.49
N LEU A 14 3.29 -35.41 34.18
CA LEU A 14 3.15 -34.93 32.81
C LEU A 14 4.56 -34.76 32.25
N THR A 15 5.05 -35.75 31.51
CA THR A 15 6.20 -35.54 30.62
C THR A 15 5.77 -34.62 29.49
N LEU A 16 6.14 -33.34 29.61
CA LEU A 16 6.19 -32.40 28.49
C LEU A 16 7.15 -32.96 27.43
N GLN A 17 6.61 -33.61 26.41
CA GLN A 17 7.29 -33.72 25.13
C GLN A 17 7.31 -32.32 24.53
N VAL A 18 8.35 -31.55 24.87
CA VAL A 18 8.76 -30.41 24.06
C VAL A 18 9.21 -31.02 22.74
N ALA A 19 8.30 -31.07 21.76
CA ALA A 19 8.69 -31.19 20.37
C ALA A 19 9.53 -29.94 20.06
N ARG A 20 10.86 -30.07 20.22
CA ARG A 20 11.79 -29.19 19.52
C ARG A 20 11.55 -29.48 18.04
N GLY A 21 10.65 -28.70 17.43
CA GLY A 21 10.63 -28.57 15.98
C GLY A 21 12.05 -28.18 15.59
N ALA A 22 12.77 -29.11 14.98
CA ALA A 22 13.96 -28.73 14.22
C ALA A 22 13.47 -27.70 13.20
N PRO A 23 14.19 -26.57 12.98
CA PRO A 23 13.91 -25.77 11.82
C PRO A 23 13.99 -26.72 10.63
N ASN A 24 12.94 -26.81 9.83
CA ASN A 24 13.07 -27.37 8.49
C ASN A 24 14.18 -26.53 7.85
N LEU A 25 15.39 -27.10 7.77
CA LEU A 25 16.47 -26.58 6.96
C LEU A 25 15.99 -26.76 5.52
N GLU A 26 15.10 -25.88 5.06
CA GLU A 26 14.82 -25.73 3.65
C GLU A 26 16.17 -25.53 2.98
N LYS A 27 16.46 -26.41 2.02
CA LYS A 27 17.73 -26.37 1.30
C LYS A 27 17.78 -25.06 0.53
N ARG A 28 18.54 -24.10 1.04
CA ARG A 28 18.80 -22.83 0.37
C ARG A 28 19.81 -23.02 -0.76
N VAL A 29 19.62 -22.31 -1.85
CA VAL A 29 20.51 -22.21 -3.01
C VAL A 29 21.48 -21.06 -2.77
N ALA A 30 22.78 -21.26 -2.99
CA ALA A 30 23.74 -20.18 -3.01
C ALA A 30 23.58 -19.37 -4.29
N CYS A 31 23.43 -18.05 -4.18
CA CYS A 31 23.27 -17.19 -5.33
C CYS A 31 24.62 -16.95 -6.05
N PRO A 32 24.62 -16.64 -7.36
CA PRO A 32 25.85 -16.46 -8.14
C PRO A 32 26.76 -15.32 -7.66
N ASP A 33 26.22 -14.39 -6.88
CA ASP A 33 26.97 -13.28 -6.27
C ASP A 33 27.93 -13.71 -5.15
N GLY A 34 27.78 -14.93 -4.61
CA GLY A 34 28.58 -15.45 -3.50
C GLY A 34 28.31 -14.79 -2.15
N VAL A 35 27.30 -13.92 -2.05
CA VAL A 35 26.91 -13.20 -0.83
C VAL A 35 25.56 -13.71 -0.32
N HIS A 36 24.60 -13.89 -1.23
CA HIS A 36 23.24 -14.23 -0.86
C HIS A 36 22.95 -15.72 -0.99
N THR A 37 21.91 -16.15 -0.29
CA THR A 37 21.29 -17.47 -0.47
C THR A 37 19.79 -17.27 -0.62
N ALA A 38 19.11 -18.12 -1.37
CA ALA A 38 17.68 -18.06 -1.59
C ALA A 38 17.00 -19.42 -1.39
N SER A 39 15.75 -19.42 -0.98
CA SER A 39 14.84 -20.58 -0.94
C SER A 39 14.62 -21.20 -2.34
N ASN A 40 14.61 -20.37 -3.40
CA ASN A 40 14.53 -20.79 -4.79
C ASN A 40 15.60 -20.09 -5.64
N ALA A 41 16.24 -20.82 -6.55
CA ALA A 41 17.26 -20.28 -7.45
C ALA A 41 16.76 -19.10 -8.31
N ALA A 42 15.46 -19.05 -8.62
CA ALA A 42 14.84 -17.96 -9.37
C ALA A 42 14.93 -16.60 -8.63
N CYS A 43 14.91 -16.61 -7.30
CA CYS A 43 14.99 -15.38 -6.51
C CYS A 43 16.38 -14.73 -6.57
N CYS A 44 17.43 -15.50 -6.88
CA CYS A 44 18.80 -14.97 -6.93
C CYS A 44 19.00 -13.86 -7.97
N ALA A 45 18.22 -13.86 -9.05
CA ALA A 45 18.29 -12.81 -10.08
C ALA A 45 17.80 -11.44 -9.57
N TRP A 46 17.10 -11.40 -8.43
CA TRP A 46 16.48 -10.19 -7.91
C TRP A 46 17.33 -9.42 -6.91
N PHE A 47 18.41 -10.00 -6.36
CA PHE A 47 19.37 -9.23 -5.56
C PHE A 47 20.11 -8.16 -6.40
N PRO A 48 20.60 -8.45 -7.63
CA PRO A 48 21.15 -7.42 -8.50
C PRO A 48 20.12 -6.35 -8.93
N VAL A 49 18.85 -6.73 -9.08
CA VAL A 49 17.76 -5.78 -9.36
C VAL A 49 17.57 -4.85 -8.16
N LEU A 50 17.53 -5.41 -6.94
CA LEU A 50 17.44 -4.66 -5.68
C LEU A 50 18.53 -3.61 -5.57
N ASP A 51 19.79 -4.03 -5.72
CA ASP A 51 20.95 -3.14 -5.59
C ASP A 51 20.88 -1.99 -6.60
N ASP A 52 20.47 -2.28 -7.83
CA ASP A 52 20.37 -1.31 -8.91
C ASP A 52 19.24 -0.29 -8.68
N ILE A 53 18.03 -0.74 -8.33
CA ILE A 53 16.92 0.19 -8.10
C ILE A 53 17.11 0.98 -6.81
N GLN A 54 17.70 0.41 -5.76
CA GLN A 54 17.99 1.16 -4.54
C GLN A 54 18.99 2.27 -4.80
N ALA A 55 20.05 2.01 -5.58
CA ALA A 55 21.06 3.01 -5.89
C ALA A 55 20.59 4.05 -6.91
N ASN A 56 19.91 3.62 -7.98
CA ASN A 56 19.71 4.42 -9.18
C ASN A 56 18.26 4.88 -9.41
N MET A 57 17.28 4.32 -8.68
CA MET A 57 15.87 4.73 -8.76
C MET A 57 15.40 5.36 -7.44
N PHE A 58 15.72 4.75 -6.30
CA PHE A 58 15.30 5.22 -4.97
C PHE A 58 16.37 6.04 -4.24
N HIS A 59 17.36 6.59 -4.96
CA HIS A 59 18.37 7.52 -4.45
C HIS A 59 19.03 7.10 -3.12
N GLY A 60 19.35 5.82 -2.99
CA GLY A 60 19.90 5.24 -1.76
C GLY A 60 18.85 4.92 -0.71
N ALA A 61 17.79 4.18 -1.09
CA ALA A 61 16.73 3.71 -0.20
C ALA A 61 15.91 4.80 0.49
N GLN A 62 15.50 5.81 -0.29
CA GLN A 62 14.59 6.87 0.15
C GLN A 62 13.13 6.46 -0.02
N CYS A 63 12.30 6.88 0.93
CA CYS A 63 10.84 6.91 0.82
C CYS A 63 10.45 8.32 0.38
N ALA A 64 10.44 8.53 -0.94
CA ALA A 64 10.21 9.81 -1.60
C ALA A 64 9.42 9.58 -2.90
N ALA A 65 9.42 10.55 -3.83
CA ALA A 65 8.54 10.54 -4.99
C ALA A 65 8.60 9.25 -5.82
N GLU A 66 9.79 8.75 -6.18
CA GLU A 66 9.94 7.52 -6.97
C GLU A 66 9.38 6.29 -6.24
N ALA A 67 9.52 6.25 -4.91
CA ALA A 67 8.96 5.18 -4.08
C ALA A 67 7.42 5.28 -4.05
N HIS A 68 6.87 6.48 -3.87
CA HIS A 68 5.43 6.72 -3.85
C HIS A 68 4.78 6.38 -5.20
N GLU A 69 5.41 6.78 -6.29
CA GLU A 69 4.96 6.50 -7.67
C GLU A 69 5.06 5.01 -8.00
N SER A 70 6.12 4.32 -7.56
CA SER A 70 6.25 2.87 -7.72
C SER A 70 5.16 2.11 -6.96
N LEU A 71 4.80 2.55 -5.76
CA LEU A 71 3.67 1.98 -5.00
C LEU A 71 2.34 2.23 -5.72
N ARG A 72 2.09 3.45 -6.21
CA ARG A 72 0.90 3.77 -7.01
C ARG A 72 0.81 2.88 -8.25
N LEU A 73 1.92 2.68 -8.96
CA LEU A 73 1.94 1.88 -10.18
C LEU A 73 1.49 0.42 -9.95
N VAL A 74 1.77 -0.16 -8.77
CA VAL A 74 1.26 -1.50 -8.41
C VAL A 74 -0.26 -1.55 -8.45
N PHE A 75 -0.93 -0.56 -7.87
CA PHE A 75 -2.39 -0.51 -7.87
C PHE A 75 -2.97 -0.33 -9.26
N HIS A 76 -2.39 0.57 -10.05
CA HIS A 76 -2.90 0.89 -11.38
C HIS A 76 -2.69 -0.24 -12.41
N ASP A 77 -1.61 -1.02 -12.30
CA ASP A 77 -1.44 -2.28 -13.04
C ASP A 77 -2.45 -3.31 -12.55
N SER A 78 -2.41 -3.61 -11.25
CA SER A 78 -3.07 -4.79 -10.70
C SER A 78 -4.59 -4.71 -10.66
N ILE A 79 -5.15 -3.53 -10.37
CA ILE A 79 -6.60 -3.39 -10.23
C ILE A 79 -7.31 -3.50 -11.58
N ALA A 80 -6.60 -3.37 -12.70
CA ALA A 80 -7.14 -3.38 -14.05
C ALA A 80 -7.48 -4.81 -14.53
N ILE A 81 -8.42 -5.45 -13.83
CA ILE A 81 -8.98 -6.78 -14.11
C ILE A 81 -10.48 -6.79 -13.78
N SER A 82 -11.33 -7.37 -14.62
CA SER A 82 -12.78 -7.42 -14.39
C SER A 82 -13.37 -8.78 -14.80
N PRO A 83 -13.55 -9.71 -13.84
CA PRO A 83 -14.34 -10.92 -14.01
C PRO A 83 -15.75 -10.63 -14.55
N LYS A 84 -16.40 -9.54 -14.13
CA LYS A 84 -17.70 -9.14 -14.66
C LYS A 84 -17.67 -8.81 -16.16
N MET A 85 -16.63 -8.17 -16.66
CA MET A 85 -16.46 -7.96 -18.10
C MET A 85 -16.18 -9.27 -18.83
N GLN A 86 -15.34 -10.14 -18.27
CA GLN A 86 -15.03 -11.46 -18.83
C GLN A 86 -16.29 -12.34 -18.95
N ALA A 87 -17.16 -12.31 -17.94
CA ALA A 87 -18.45 -13.01 -17.96
C ALA A 87 -19.40 -12.51 -19.07
N GLN A 88 -19.17 -11.30 -19.60
CA GLN A 88 -19.89 -10.73 -20.75
C GLN A 88 -19.19 -10.99 -22.10
N GLY A 89 -18.14 -11.81 -22.12
CA GLY A 89 -17.35 -12.11 -23.31
C GLY A 89 -16.47 -10.95 -23.78
N LYS A 90 -16.13 -10.01 -22.90
CA LYS A 90 -15.21 -8.90 -23.17
C LYS A 90 -13.92 -9.11 -22.39
N PHE A 91 -12.78 -8.79 -23.00
CA PHE A 91 -11.53 -8.73 -22.25
C PHE A 91 -11.66 -7.69 -21.14
N GLY A 92 -11.43 -8.12 -19.90
CA GLY A 92 -11.55 -7.31 -18.69
C GLY A 92 -10.23 -6.85 -18.10
N GLY A 93 -9.11 -7.00 -18.81
CA GLY A 93 -7.76 -6.78 -18.26
C GLY A 93 -7.19 -8.04 -17.57
N GLY A 94 -5.87 -8.06 -17.38
CA GLY A 94 -5.12 -9.22 -16.89
C GLY A 94 -4.69 -9.13 -15.42
N GLY A 95 -4.93 -8.00 -14.75
CA GLY A 95 -4.52 -7.79 -13.36
C GLY A 95 -3.05 -7.40 -13.29
N ALA A 96 -2.30 -7.97 -12.34
CA ALA A 96 -0.89 -7.66 -12.13
C ALA A 96 -0.03 -8.29 -13.24
N ASP A 97 -0.12 -7.83 -14.48
CA ASP A 97 0.52 -8.44 -15.65
C ASP A 97 1.54 -7.53 -16.34
N GLY A 98 1.75 -6.32 -15.81
CA GLY A 98 2.62 -5.31 -16.37
C GLY A 98 2.10 -4.69 -17.66
N SER A 99 0.80 -4.81 -17.94
CA SER A 99 0.14 -4.23 -19.12
C SER A 99 0.33 -2.72 -19.18
N ILE A 100 0.29 -2.03 -18.03
CA ILE A 100 0.52 -0.58 -17.96
C ILE A 100 1.93 -0.15 -18.41
N VAL A 101 2.92 -1.04 -18.34
CA VAL A 101 4.28 -0.79 -18.85
C VAL A 101 4.42 -1.21 -20.31
N ILE A 102 3.81 -2.34 -20.71
CA ILE A 102 3.90 -2.88 -22.07
C ILE A 102 3.10 -2.03 -23.06
N PHE A 103 1.93 -1.57 -22.65
CA PHE A 103 0.97 -0.80 -23.43
C PHE A 103 0.79 0.61 -22.85
N ASP A 104 1.87 1.20 -22.36
CA ASP A 104 1.88 2.50 -21.70
C ASP A 104 1.26 3.61 -22.55
N GLN A 105 1.52 3.63 -23.86
CA GLN A 105 0.92 4.62 -24.77
C GLN A 105 -0.62 4.60 -24.80
N ILE A 106 -1.23 3.49 -24.37
CA ILE A 106 -2.67 3.34 -24.25
C ILE A 106 -3.10 3.60 -22.81
N GLU A 107 -2.50 2.89 -21.85
CA GLU A 107 -3.00 2.85 -20.48
C GLU A 107 -2.68 4.12 -19.70
N THR A 108 -1.51 4.73 -19.87
CA THR A 108 -1.18 5.99 -19.17
C THR A 108 -1.91 7.20 -19.76
N ALA A 109 -2.56 7.03 -20.91
CA ALA A 109 -3.43 8.06 -21.50
C ALA A 109 -4.85 8.06 -20.90
N TYR A 110 -5.22 7.04 -20.11
CA TYR A 110 -6.48 7.02 -19.38
C TYR A 110 -6.46 8.04 -18.24
N HIS A 111 -7.58 8.72 -18.01
CA HIS A 111 -7.66 9.79 -17.01
C HIS A 111 -7.23 9.34 -15.59
N PRO A 112 -7.61 8.15 -15.07
CA PRO A 112 -7.16 7.72 -13.75
C PRO A 112 -5.64 7.52 -13.65
N ASN A 113 -4.98 7.23 -14.79
CA ASN A 113 -3.56 6.88 -14.86
C ASN A 113 -2.66 8.09 -15.13
N ILE A 114 -3.20 9.32 -15.09
CA ILE A 114 -2.44 10.54 -15.31
C ILE A 114 -1.19 10.59 -14.41
N GLY A 115 -0.05 10.97 -14.99
CA GLY A 115 1.27 11.06 -14.35
C GLY A 115 2.01 9.73 -14.18
N LEU A 116 1.42 8.58 -14.55
CA LEU A 116 2.11 7.28 -14.43
C LEU A 116 3.06 6.99 -15.60
N ASP A 117 2.98 7.74 -16.70
CA ASP A 117 3.93 7.68 -17.79
C ASP A 117 5.37 8.00 -17.34
N GLU A 118 5.54 8.92 -16.39
CA GLU A 118 6.86 9.27 -15.83
C GLU A 118 7.51 8.07 -15.12
N VAL A 119 6.80 7.43 -14.19
CA VAL A 119 7.33 6.25 -13.47
C VAL A 119 7.47 5.04 -14.38
N VAL A 120 6.57 4.86 -15.36
CA VAL A 120 6.72 3.79 -16.36
C VAL A 120 7.99 4.01 -17.20
N ALA A 121 8.25 5.24 -17.65
CA ALA A 121 9.46 5.59 -18.40
C ALA A 121 10.73 5.38 -17.56
N MET A 122 10.65 5.67 -16.25
CA MET A 122 11.73 5.42 -15.29
C MET A 122 12.03 3.93 -15.07
N GLN A 123 11.00 3.09 -14.99
CA GLN A 123 11.14 1.66 -14.69
C GLN A 123 11.56 0.82 -15.91
N LYS A 124 11.14 1.20 -17.13
CA LYS A 124 11.42 0.47 -18.38
C LYS A 124 12.91 0.11 -18.61
N PRO A 125 13.89 1.02 -18.41
CA PRO A 125 15.30 0.70 -18.56
C PRO A 125 15.79 -0.41 -17.62
N PHE A 126 15.30 -0.47 -16.38
CA PHE A 126 15.66 -1.51 -15.43
C PHE A 126 15.09 -2.87 -15.85
N ILE A 127 13.83 -2.90 -16.27
CA ILE A 127 13.17 -4.10 -16.81
C ILE A 127 13.98 -4.67 -17.98
N ALA A 128 14.34 -3.81 -18.94
CA ALA A 128 15.12 -4.21 -20.10
C ALA A 128 16.55 -4.67 -19.73
N LYS A 129 17.21 -3.96 -18.81
CA LYS A 129 18.58 -4.27 -18.37
C LYS A 129 18.68 -5.62 -17.66
N HIS A 130 17.72 -5.94 -16.80
CA HIS A 130 17.72 -7.17 -15.99
C HIS A 130 16.98 -8.33 -16.66
N GLY A 131 16.26 -8.09 -17.77
CA GLY A 131 15.56 -9.13 -18.52
C GLY A 131 14.43 -9.79 -17.72
N VAL A 132 13.81 -9.04 -16.79
CA VAL A 132 12.67 -9.50 -15.97
C VAL A 132 11.35 -9.13 -16.65
N THR A 133 10.24 -9.76 -16.23
CA THR A 133 8.93 -9.38 -16.78
C THR A 133 8.47 -8.04 -16.18
N PRO A 134 7.71 -7.22 -16.94
CA PRO A 134 7.20 -5.95 -16.42
C PRO A 134 6.33 -6.12 -15.18
N GLY A 135 5.42 -7.10 -15.16
CA GLY A 135 4.56 -7.35 -14.00
C GLY A 135 5.35 -7.72 -12.74
N ASP A 136 6.36 -8.59 -12.85
CA ASP A 136 7.19 -8.94 -11.68
C ASP A 136 8.00 -7.72 -11.21
N PHE A 137 8.49 -6.89 -12.13
CA PHE A 137 9.23 -5.68 -11.77
C PHE A 137 8.37 -4.63 -11.07
N ILE A 138 7.14 -4.39 -11.52
CA ILE A 138 6.22 -3.44 -10.88
C ILE A 138 5.95 -3.86 -9.43
N ALA A 139 5.58 -5.13 -9.21
CA ALA A 139 5.35 -5.67 -7.87
C ALA A 139 6.60 -5.59 -6.99
N PHE A 140 7.77 -5.90 -7.54
CA PHE A 140 9.04 -5.80 -6.85
C PHE A 140 9.39 -4.37 -6.45
N ALA A 141 9.32 -3.44 -7.40
CA ALA A 141 9.63 -2.03 -7.18
C ALA A 141 8.71 -1.43 -6.12
N GLY A 142 7.41 -1.74 -6.15
CA GLY A 142 6.47 -1.31 -5.11
C GLY A 142 6.79 -1.91 -3.73
N ALA A 143 7.11 -3.19 -3.64
CA ALA A 143 7.48 -3.83 -2.37
C ALA A 143 8.77 -3.24 -1.78
N VAL A 144 9.80 -3.00 -2.62
CA VAL A 144 11.06 -2.36 -2.21
C VAL A 144 10.81 -0.90 -1.82
N ALA A 145 10.01 -0.15 -2.59
CA ALA A 145 9.64 1.22 -2.28
C ALA A 145 9.01 1.33 -0.89
N VAL A 146 8.03 0.49 -0.58
CA VAL A 146 7.40 0.45 0.74
C VAL A 146 8.40 0.08 1.84
N SER A 147 9.31 -0.88 1.59
CA SER A 147 10.33 -1.26 2.57
C SER A 147 11.29 -0.11 2.94
N ASN A 148 11.43 0.91 2.07
CA ASN A 148 12.26 2.09 2.35
C ASN A 148 11.62 3.06 3.37
N CYS A 149 10.31 2.97 3.56
CA CYS A 149 9.51 3.81 4.43
C CYS A 149 9.53 3.28 5.87
N PRO A 150 10.03 4.05 6.87
CA PRO A 150 9.94 3.66 8.27
C PRO A 150 8.51 3.37 8.68
N GLY A 151 8.28 2.29 9.43
CA GLY A 151 6.95 1.87 9.84
C GLY A 151 6.24 0.90 8.90
N ALA A 152 6.76 0.68 7.69
CA ALA A 152 6.21 -0.30 6.78
C ALA A 152 6.28 -1.74 7.33
N PRO A 153 5.35 -2.62 6.94
CA PRO A 153 5.47 -4.04 7.22
C PRO A 153 6.56 -4.70 6.36
N GLN A 154 6.97 -5.91 6.73
CA GLN A 154 7.84 -6.71 5.87
C GLN A 154 7.09 -7.10 4.59
N MET A 155 7.39 -6.49 3.44
CA MET A 155 6.61 -6.77 2.23
C MET A 155 6.87 -8.16 1.69
N GLN A 156 5.84 -8.74 1.06
CA GLN A 156 5.95 -9.99 0.33
C GLN A 156 6.21 -9.73 -1.16
N PHE A 157 6.88 -10.69 -1.80
CA PHE A 157 7.16 -10.64 -3.22
C PHE A 157 7.11 -12.04 -3.83
N PHE A 158 6.14 -12.25 -4.71
CA PHE A 158 5.97 -13.49 -5.46
C PHE A 158 6.34 -13.28 -6.91
N LEU A 159 7.10 -14.21 -7.51
CA LEU A 159 7.47 -14.20 -8.93
C LEU A 159 6.55 -15.08 -9.77
N GLY A 160 6.39 -14.72 -11.03
CA GLY A 160 5.78 -15.61 -12.03
C GLY A 160 4.79 -14.95 -12.98
N ARG A 161 4.73 -13.61 -13.04
CA ARG A 161 3.78 -12.90 -13.91
C ARG A 161 4.26 -12.97 -15.36
N PRO A 162 3.51 -13.60 -16.29
CA PRO A 162 3.82 -13.54 -17.71
C PRO A 162 3.61 -12.12 -18.26
N PRO A 163 4.33 -11.71 -19.33
CA PRO A 163 4.06 -10.43 -19.99
C PRO A 163 2.63 -10.36 -20.52
N ALA A 164 1.94 -9.25 -20.26
CA ALA A 164 0.63 -8.96 -20.81
C ALA A 164 0.58 -9.08 -22.34
N THR A 165 -0.56 -9.52 -22.86
CA THR A 165 -0.78 -9.69 -24.31
C THR A 165 -1.73 -8.64 -24.91
N GLN A 166 -2.45 -7.90 -24.07
CA GLN A 166 -3.41 -6.87 -24.44
C GLN A 166 -3.38 -5.76 -23.38
N ALA A 167 -3.65 -4.51 -23.80
CA ALA A 167 -3.83 -3.40 -22.89
C ALA A 167 -5.12 -3.57 -22.07
N ALA A 168 -5.11 -3.18 -20.80
CA ALA A 168 -6.30 -3.17 -19.98
C ALA A 168 -7.36 -2.19 -20.53
N PRO A 169 -8.67 -2.49 -20.39
CA PRO A 169 -9.73 -1.52 -20.68
C PRO A 169 -9.68 -0.33 -19.72
N ASP A 170 -10.04 0.86 -20.22
CA ASP A 170 -10.30 2.03 -19.37
C ASP A 170 -11.58 1.83 -18.51
N GLY A 171 -11.74 2.67 -17.48
CA GLY A 171 -12.87 2.64 -16.55
C GLY A 171 -12.73 1.59 -15.45
N LEU A 172 -11.57 0.94 -15.34
CA LEU A 172 -11.28 -0.03 -14.29
C LEU A 172 -10.60 0.63 -13.08
N VAL A 173 -9.76 1.64 -13.25
CA VAL A 173 -9.12 2.29 -12.11
C VAL A 173 -10.08 3.32 -11.47
N PRO A 174 -10.29 3.30 -10.13
CA PRO A 174 -11.11 4.30 -9.45
C PRO A 174 -10.59 5.74 -9.60
N GLU A 175 -11.51 6.69 -9.67
CA GLU A 175 -11.23 8.13 -9.74
C GLU A 175 -11.56 8.81 -8.41
N PRO A 176 -10.88 9.92 -8.04
CA PRO A 176 -11.08 10.61 -6.78
C PRO A 176 -12.44 11.33 -6.69
N PHE A 177 -13.28 11.24 -7.72
CA PHE A 177 -14.64 11.78 -7.75
C PHE A 177 -15.72 10.71 -7.90
N HIS A 178 -15.35 9.42 -7.91
CA HIS A 178 -16.34 8.34 -7.89
C HIS A 178 -17.13 8.34 -6.56
N THR A 179 -18.36 7.83 -6.63
CA THR A 179 -19.16 7.56 -5.43
C THR A 179 -18.59 6.37 -4.65
N ILE A 180 -18.90 6.28 -3.36
CA ILE A 180 -18.48 5.12 -2.54
C ILE A 180 -19.01 3.81 -3.12
N ASP A 181 -20.26 3.79 -3.59
CA ASP A 181 -20.83 2.58 -4.20
C ASP A 181 -20.08 2.14 -5.46
N GLN A 182 -19.60 3.08 -6.28
CA GLN A 182 -18.78 2.76 -7.45
C GLN A 182 -17.43 2.18 -7.05
N ILE A 183 -16.77 2.75 -6.03
CA ILE A 183 -15.47 2.27 -5.56
C ILE A 183 -15.63 0.87 -4.98
N LEU A 184 -16.53 0.67 -4.02
CA LEU A 184 -16.74 -0.63 -3.38
C LEU A 184 -17.12 -1.71 -4.40
N ALA A 185 -18.01 -1.38 -5.36
CA ALA A 185 -18.34 -2.31 -6.43
C ALA A 185 -17.15 -2.62 -7.36
N ARG A 186 -16.25 -1.66 -7.57
CA ARG A 186 -15.04 -1.84 -8.38
C ARG A 186 -14.04 -2.75 -7.67
N MET A 187 -13.80 -2.52 -6.39
CA MET A 187 -12.91 -3.33 -5.56
C MET A 187 -13.39 -4.79 -5.46
N LEU A 188 -14.70 -4.96 -5.24
CA LEU A 188 -15.34 -6.28 -5.21
C LEU A 188 -15.22 -7.01 -6.56
N ASP A 189 -15.42 -6.32 -7.68
CA ASP A 189 -15.23 -6.94 -9.01
C ASP A 189 -13.76 -7.32 -9.26
N ALA A 190 -12.79 -6.48 -8.85
CA ALA A 190 -11.38 -6.71 -9.14
C ALA A 190 -10.83 -7.99 -8.52
N GLY A 191 -11.03 -8.13 -7.22
CA GLY A 191 -10.31 -9.09 -6.38
C GLY A 191 -11.16 -9.71 -5.30
N GLU A 192 -12.49 -9.55 -5.39
CA GLU A 192 -13.42 -9.89 -4.33
C GLU A 192 -13.13 -9.12 -3.03
N PHE A 193 -12.45 -7.95 -3.13
CA PHE A 193 -12.14 -7.11 -1.99
C PHE A 193 -13.41 -6.50 -1.42
N ASP A 194 -13.62 -6.70 -0.12
CA ASP A 194 -14.76 -6.11 0.58
C ASP A 194 -14.52 -4.62 0.95
N GLU A 195 -15.50 -4.01 1.60
CA GLU A 195 -15.38 -2.62 2.05
C GLU A 195 -14.27 -2.38 3.08
N ILE A 196 -13.89 -3.38 3.86
CA ILE A 196 -12.85 -3.32 4.89
C ILE A 196 -11.48 -3.36 4.21
N GLU A 197 -11.26 -4.33 3.32
CA GLU A 197 -10.06 -4.47 2.50
C GLU A 197 -9.82 -3.26 1.59
N THR A 198 -10.90 -2.60 1.13
CA THR A 198 -10.80 -1.31 0.43
C THR A 198 -10.14 -0.24 1.30
N VAL A 199 -10.46 -0.18 2.60
CA VAL A 199 -9.79 0.75 3.53
C VAL A 199 -8.34 0.36 3.73
N TRP A 200 -8.02 -0.93 3.79
CA TRP A 200 -6.65 -1.41 3.98
C TRP A 200 -5.74 -0.94 2.84
N LEU A 201 -6.22 -1.01 1.59
CA LEU A 201 -5.50 -0.52 0.40
C LEU A 201 -5.16 0.95 0.49
N LEU A 202 -6.05 1.78 1.03
CA LEU A 202 -5.85 3.22 1.17
C LEU A 202 -4.80 3.59 2.21
N SER A 203 -4.29 2.65 3.01
CA SER A 203 -3.09 2.87 3.83
C SER A 203 -1.89 3.32 2.98
N ALA A 204 -1.86 2.98 1.69
CA ALA A 204 -0.86 3.48 0.74
C ALA A 204 -0.81 5.02 0.68
N HIS A 205 -1.92 5.71 0.99
CA HIS A 205 -1.96 7.18 1.00
C HIS A 205 -1.16 7.81 2.15
N SER A 206 -0.71 7.03 3.15
CA SER A 206 0.22 7.52 4.21
C SER A 206 1.64 7.78 3.69
N ILE A 207 2.01 7.19 2.54
CA ILE A 207 3.31 7.39 1.90
C ILE A 207 3.13 7.85 0.45
N ALA A 208 2.37 8.93 0.27
CA ALA A 208 1.96 9.40 -1.03
C ALA A 208 1.80 10.93 -1.12
N ALA A 209 1.87 11.43 -2.35
CA ALA A 209 1.57 12.80 -2.70
C ALA A 209 0.91 12.88 -4.09
N ALA A 210 0.11 13.91 -4.32
CA ALA A 210 -0.55 14.17 -5.59
C ALA A 210 0.26 15.17 -6.44
N ASN A 211 0.56 14.78 -7.68
CA ASN A 211 1.27 15.61 -8.66
C ASN A 211 0.30 16.32 -9.63
N ASP A 212 -0.72 15.61 -10.09
CA ASP A 212 -1.51 16.01 -11.27
C ASP A 212 -2.95 16.42 -10.98
N VAL A 213 -3.37 16.34 -9.71
CA VAL A 213 -4.73 16.72 -9.31
C VAL A 213 -4.90 18.24 -9.33
N ASP A 214 -3.97 18.99 -8.73
CA ASP A 214 -3.94 20.45 -8.83
C ASP A 214 -2.97 20.89 -9.94
N PRO A 215 -3.46 21.47 -11.05
CA PRO A 215 -2.60 21.86 -12.17
C PRO A 215 -1.64 23.02 -11.84
N THR A 216 -1.74 23.61 -10.64
CA THR A 216 -0.88 24.72 -10.20
C THR A 216 0.18 24.29 -9.19
N LEU A 217 0.06 23.09 -8.60
CA LEU A 217 0.94 22.58 -7.54
C LEU A 217 1.09 21.07 -7.65
N ASN A 218 2.33 20.61 -7.76
CA ASN A 218 2.69 19.21 -7.64
C ASN A 218 3.16 18.86 -6.23
N GLY A 219 3.19 17.56 -5.93
CA GLY A 219 3.78 17.03 -4.71
C GLY A 219 3.01 17.35 -3.44
N LEU A 220 1.68 17.45 -3.49
CA LEU A 220 0.86 17.72 -2.29
C LEU A 220 0.57 16.41 -1.54
N PRO A 221 1.11 16.21 -0.32
CA PRO A 221 0.89 14.98 0.45
C PRO A 221 -0.56 14.78 0.89
N PHE A 222 -0.95 13.54 1.14
CA PHE A 222 -2.26 13.21 1.74
C PHE A 222 -2.26 13.20 3.27
N ASP A 223 -1.08 13.22 3.89
CA ASP A 223 -0.90 13.42 5.33
C ASP A 223 0.35 14.28 5.62
N SER A 224 0.59 14.56 6.90
CA SER A 224 1.72 15.38 7.34
C SER A 224 3.07 14.65 7.38
N THR A 225 3.10 13.35 7.10
CA THR A 225 4.25 12.46 7.27
C THR A 225 4.48 11.54 6.06
N PRO A 226 4.52 12.05 4.81
CA PRO A 226 4.50 11.23 3.59
C PRO A 226 5.73 10.33 3.39
N GLY A 227 6.74 10.42 4.24
CA GLY A 227 7.91 9.54 4.21
C GLY A 227 7.89 8.45 5.28
N VAL A 228 6.80 8.31 6.05
CA VAL A 228 6.63 7.38 7.16
C VAL A 228 5.32 6.63 6.96
N PHE A 229 5.35 5.30 7.01
CA PHE A 229 4.14 4.49 6.93
C PHE A 229 3.50 4.39 8.32
N ASP A 230 2.56 5.29 8.59
CA ASP A 230 1.87 5.41 9.87
C ASP A 230 0.36 5.66 9.69
N SER A 231 -0.32 6.03 10.76
CA SER A 231 -1.78 6.25 10.72
C SER A 231 -2.18 7.72 10.63
N GLN A 232 -1.25 8.64 10.31
CA GLN A 232 -1.56 10.06 10.21
C GLN A 232 -2.55 10.35 9.09
N PHE A 233 -2.46 9.67 7.95
CA PHE A 233 -3.52 9.70 6.92
C PHE A 233 -4.92 9.45 7.49
N PHE A 234 -5.09 8.41 8.31
CA PHE A 234 -6.38 8.08 8.92
C PHE A 234 -6.83 9.11 9.97
N VAL A 235 -5.90 9.70 10.72
CA VAL A 235 -6.19 10.79 11.68
C VAL A 235 -6.61 12.06 10.94
N GLU A 236 -5.82 12.47 9.96
CA GLU A 236 -5.90 13.78 9.34
C GLU A 236 -7.11 13.87 8.41
N THR A 237 -7.45 12.80 7.70
CA THR A 237 -8.70 12.72 6.91
C THR A 237 -9.98 12.82 7.76
N GLN A 238 -9.93 12.46 9.04
CA GLN A 238 -11.05 12.60 9.98
C GLN A 238 -11.21 14.04 10.50
N LEU A 239 -10.20 14.90 10.36
CA LEU A 239 -10.30 16.31 10.75
C LEU A 239 -11.24 17.08 9.80
N ARG A 240 -11.92 18.09 10.32
CA ARG A 240 -12.70 19.03 9.53
C ARG A 240 -11.81 19.76 8.52
N GLY A 241 -12.21 19.70 7.25
CA GLY A 241 -11.54 20.46 6.18
C GLY A 241 -11.78 21.96 6.35
N THR A 242 -10.73 22.78 6.21
CA THR A 242 -10.79 24.22 6.44
C THR A 242 -10.33 25.07 5.25
N ALA A 243 -9.49 24.53 4.37
CA ALA A 243 -9.02 25.24 3.17
C ALA A 243 -8.57 24.25 2.09
N PHE A 244 -8.45 24.71 0.84
CA PHE A 244 -7.69 24.00 -0.17
C PHE A 244 -6.21 24.40 -0.07
N PRO A 245 -5.24 23.47 -0.24
CA PRO A 245 -3.82 23.80 -0.20
C PRO A 245 -3.38 24.65 -1.41
N GLY A 246 -4.11 24.54 -2.53
CA GLY A 246 -3.89 25.27 -3.77
C GLY A 246 -5.20 25.79 -4.37
N LYS A 247 -5.44 25.48 -5.64
CA LYS A 247 -6.63 25.90 -6.37
C LYS A 247 -7.88 25.18 -5.83
N SER A 248 -8.99 25.91 -5.69
CA SER A 248 -10.29 25.33 -5.35
C SER A 248 -11.11 24.98 -6.60
N GLY A 249 -12.14 24.14 -6.43
CA GLY A 249 -13.05 23.78 -7.53
C GLY A 249 -12.48 22.75 -8.51
N ILE A 250 -11.45 22.00 -8.10
CA ILE A 250 -10.94 20.85 -8.84
C ILE A 250 -11.82 19.64 -8.53
N GLN A 251 -12.30 18.95 -9.56
CA GLN A 251 -13.11 17.74 -9.42
C GLN A 251 -12.33 16.67 -8.62
N GLY A 252 -13.00 16.01 -7.67
CA GLY A 252 -12.37 14.97 -6.84
C GLY A 252 -11.53 15.51 -5.69
N THR A 253 -11.52 16.82 -5.44
CA THR A 253 -10.85 17.42 -4.27
C THR A 253 -11.85 18.04 -3.30
N VAL A 254 -11.51 18.02 -2.02
CA VAL A 254 -12.23 18.74 -0.95
C VAL A 254 -11.25 19.52 -0.08
N MET A 255 -11.78 20.37 0.80
CA MET A 255 -10.93 21.09 1.76
C MET A 255 -10.19 20.11 2.68
N SER A 256 -8.90 20.37 2.87
CA SER A 256 -8.02 19.67 3.80
C SER A 256 -7.92 20.43 5.14
N PRO A 257 -7.43 19.78 6.21
CA PRO A 257 -7.37 20.37 7.54
C PRO A 257 -6.06 21.16 7.78
N LEU A 258 -5.01 20.90 6.99
CA LEU A 258 -3.68 21.51 7.12
C LEU A 258 -3.28 22.25 5.84
N LYS A 259 -2.43 23.26 5.99
CA LYS A 259 -1.79 23.91 4.85
C LYS A 259 -0.80 22.95 4.21
N GLY A 260 -0.79 22.86 2.89
CA GLY A 260 0.13 21.99 2.14
C GLY A 260 -0.31 20.53 2.04
N GLU A 261 -1.36 20.11 2.75
CA GLU A 261 -1.97 18.78 2.64
C GLU A 261 -3.13 18.84 1.64
N MET A 262 -3.23 17.85 0.75
CA MET A 262 -4.38 17.65 -0.14
C MET A 262 -5.32 16.60 0.43
N ARG A 263 -6.62 16.75 0.14
CA ARG A 263 -7.62 15.73 0.45
C ARG A 263 -8.46 15.39 -0.77
N LEU A 264 -8.46 14.12 -1.14
CA LEU A 264 -9.33 13.58 -2.19
C LEU A 264 -10.76 13.44 -1.65
N GLN A 265 -11.75 13.63 -2.52
CA GLN A 265 -13.16 13.50 -2.16
C GLN A 265 -13.48 12.05 -1.74
N THR A 266 -12.91 11.05 -2.40
CA THR A 266 -13.12 9.63 -2.06
C THR A 266 -12.64 9.30 -0.66
N ASP A 267 -11.44 9.72 -0.29
CA ASP A 267 -10.87 9.49 1.05
C ASP A 267 -11.72 10.17 2.13
N HIS A 268 -12.13 11.42 1.87
CA HIS A 268 -13.04 12.15 2.76
C HIS A 268 -14.35 11.41 3.01
N LEU A 269 -14.94 10.84 1.96
CA LEU A 269 -16.20 10.13 2.01
C LEU A 269 -16.05 8.74 2.63
N LEU A 270 -14.99 7.98 2.32
CA LEU A 270 -14.71 6.66 2.92
C LEU A 270 -14.43 6.76 4.42
N ALA A 271 -13.77 7.82 4.88
CA ALA A 271 -13.59 8.10 6.30
C ALA A 271 -14.91 8.38 7.06
N ARG A 272 -16.02 8.59 6.33
CA ARG A 272 -17.32 9.01 6.89
C ARG A 272 -18.51 8.11 6.51
N ASP A 273 -18.34 7.21 5.55
CA ASP A 273 -19.39 6.26 5.16
C ASP A 273 -19.58 5.21 6.26
N SER A 274 -20.84 4.89 6.58
CA SER A 274 -21.17 3.95 7.66
C SER A 274 -20.59 2.54 7.47
N ARG A 275 -20.27 2.14 6.23
CA ARG A 275 -19.67 0.83 5.93
C ARG A 275 -18.19 0.77 6.26
N THR A 276 -17.48 1.90 6.15
CA THR A 276 -16.01 1.96 6.20
C THR A 276 -15.46 2.78 7.36
N ALA A 277 -16.24 3.71 7.93
CA ALA A 277 -15.75 4.67 8.92
C ALA A 277 -15.17 4.04 10.19
N CYS A 278 -15.73 2.93 10.65
CA CYS A 278 -15.18 2.24 11.83
C CYS A 278 -13.87 1.54 11.53
N GLU A 279 -13.73 0.98 10.33
CA GLU A 279 -12.48 0.39 9.88
C GLU A 279 -11.41 1.46 9.65
N TRP A 280 -11.79 2.59 9.06
CA TRP A 280 -10.94 3.76 8.91
C TRP A 280 -10.37 4.23 10.25
N GLN A 281 -11.24 4.37 11.26
CA GLN A 281 -10.82 4.75 12.60
C GLN A 281 -10.00 3.67 13.31
N SER A 282 -10.13 2.40 12.94
CA SER A 282 -9.49 1.27 13.63
C SER A 282 -7.95 1.28 13.52
N PHE A 283 -7.41 1.95 12.49
CA PHE A 283 -5.98 2.11 12.30
C PHE A 283 -5.36 3.16 13.22
N VAL A 284 -6.15 4.14 13.68
CA VAL A 284 -5.65 5.21 14.54
C VAL A 284 -5.09 4.62 15.84
N ASN A 285 -3.81 4.87 16.08
CA ASN A 285 -3.04 4.37 17.22
C ASN A 285 -2.90 2.83 17.26
N ASN A 286 -2.93 2.17 16.10
CA ASN A 286 -2.85 0.71 15.97
C ASN A 286 -1.88 0.28 14.84
N GLN A 287 -0.58 0.54 15.05
CA GLN A 287 0.46 0.28 14.05
C GLN A 287 0.54 -1.18 13.62
N SER A 288 0.34 -2.15 14.53
CA SER A 288 0.39 -3.57 14.17
C SER A 288 -0.73 -3.94 13.21
N LYS A 289 -1.95 -3.46 13.45
CA LYS A 289 -3.08 -3.69 12.53
C LYS A 289 -2.80 -3.05 11.17
N LEU A 290 -2.30 -1.81 11.14
CA LEU A 290 -1.92 -1.13 9.91
C LEU A 290 -0.90 -1.93 9.10
N GLN A 291 0.13 -2.46 9.77
CA GLN A 291 1.18 -3.26 9.15
C GLN A 291 0.67 -4.61 8.64
N ASP A 292 -0.04 -5.36 9.48
CA ASP A 292 -0.51 -6.71 9.16
C ASP A 292 -1.51 -6.68 8.00
N ASP A 293 -2.49 -5.77 8.07
CA ASP A 293 -3.54 -5.65 7.05
C ASP A 293 -2.99 -5.12 5.72
N PHE A 294 -2.04 -4.17 5.77
CA PHE A 294 -1.43 -3.66 4.54
C PHE A 294 -0.50 -4.68 3.87
N GLN A 295 0.26 -5.45 4.66
CA GLN A 295 1.06 -6.56 4.12
C GLN A 295 0.19 -7.56 3.37
N PHE A 296 -0.93 -7.96 4.00
CA PHE A 296 -1.88 -8.88 3.39
C PHE A 296 -2.46 -8.30 2.09
N ILE A 297 -3.00 -7.08 2.14
CA ILE A 297 -3.75 -6.55 1.00
C ILE A 297 -2.87 -6.12 -0.16
N PHE A 298 -1.63 -5.67 0.09
CA PHE A 298 -0.64 -5.44 -0.96
C PHE A 298 -0.31 -6.75 -1.70
N THR A 299 -0.16 -7.85 -0.95
CA THR A 299 0.11 -9.17 -1.53
C THR A 299 -1.06 -9.63 -2.41
N ALA A 300 -2.29 -9.52 -1.90
CA ALA A 300 -3.49 -9.88 -2.65
C ALA A 300 -3.64 -9.03 -3.93
N LEU A 301 -3.44 -7.72 -3.82
CA LEU A 301 -3.46 -6.81 -4.96
C LEU A 301 -2.40 -7.20 -6.00
N SER A 302 -1.15 -7.32 -5.60
CA SER A 302 -0.03 -7.59 -6.52
C SER A 302 -0.09 -8.98 -7.17
N THR A 303 -1.01 -9.85 -6.75
CA THR A 303 -1.20 -11.21 -7.30
C THR A 303 -2.52 -11.37 -8.06
N LEU A 304 -3.31 -10.29 -8.23
CA LEU A 304 -4.53 -10.32 -9.04
C LEU A 304 -4.24 -10.83 -10.46
N GLY A 305 -5.07 -11.75 -10.94
CA GLY A 305 -4.91 -12.41 -12.24
C GLY A 305 -4.02 -13.66 -12.23
N HIS A 306 -3.42 -14.03 -11.09
CA HIS A 306 -2.48 -15.16 -10.99
C HIS A 306 -2.90 -16.19 -9.94
N ASP A 307 -2.52 -17.44 -10.16
CA ASP A 307 -2.61 -18.50 -9.14
C ASP A 307 -1.36 -18.45 -8.27
N MET A 308 -1.50 -18.03 -7.01
CA MET A 308 -0.38 -17.95 -6.06
C MET A 308 0.32 -19.31 -5.86
N ASN A 309 -0.35 -20.45 -6.06
CA ASN A 309 0.30 -21.77 -5.95
C ASN A 309 1.29 -22.05 -7.09
N ALA A 310 1.18 -21.31 -8.20
CA ALA A 310 2.09 -21.38 -9.33
C ALA A 310 3.21 -20.33 -9.26
N MET A 311 3.17 -19.43 -8.27
CA MET A 311 4.16 -18.39 -8.07
C MET A 311 5.29 -18.86 -7.14
N ILE A 312 6.43 -18.18 -7.21
CA ILE A 312 7.59 -18.47 -6.36
C ILE A 312 7.72 -17.35 -5.32
N ASP A 313 7.67 -17.71 -4.04
CA ASP A 313 7.93 -16.77 -2.95
C ASP A 313 9.41 -16.35 -2.96
N CYS A 314 9.66 -15.08 -3.24
CA CYS A 314 10.97 -14.42 -3.18
C CYS A 314 10.96 -13.24 -2.20
N SER A 315 10.06 -13.26 -1.21
CA SER A 315 9.92 -12.20 -0.19
C SER A 315 11.22 -11.97 0.58
N GLU A 316 12.10 -12.97 0.66
CA GLU A 316 13.42 -12.87 1.28
C GLU A 316 14.39 -11.90 0.59
N VAL A 317 14.10 -11.50 -0.65
CA VAL A 317 14.88 -10.48 -1.38
C VAL A 317 14.52 -9.08 -0.90
N ILE A 318 13.31 -8.88 -0.37
CA ILE A 318 12.86 -7.57 0.07
C ILE A 318 13.59 -7.17 1.36
N PRO A 319 14.20 -5.97 1.42
CA PRO A 319 14.86 -5.48 2.64
C PRO A 319 13.93 -5.47 3.84
N ALA A 320 14.50 -5.70 5.02
CA ALA A 320 13.80 -5.44 6.26
C ALA A 320 13.49 -3.94 6.39
N PRO A 321 12.23 -3.53 6.64
CA PRO A 321 11.89 -2.13 6.80
C PRO A 321 12.64 -1.45 7.93
N LYS A 322 12.83 -0.13 7.80
CA LYS A 322 13.40 0.68 8.89
C LYS A 322 12.46 0.66 10.11
N PRO A 323 13.00 0.56 11.35
CA PRO A 323 12.17 0.55 12.55
C PRO A 323 11.24 1.76 12.65
N PHE A 324 10.03 1.54 13.14
CA PHE A 324 9.09 2.60 13.42
C PHE A 324 9.51 3.39 14.67
N THR A 325 9.74 4.71 14.51
CA THR A 325 10.19 5.58 15.61
C THR A 325 9.27 6.77 15.87
N ALA A 326 8.20 6.94 15.08
CA ALA A 326 7.29 8.09 15.22
C ALA A 326 6.39 8.03 16.46
N GLY A 327 6.21 6.85 17.05
CA GLY A 327 5.41 6.66 18.27
C GLY A 327 3.91 6.57 18.00
N PRO A 328 3.04 6.82 18.99
CA PRO A 328 1.59 6.76 18.81
C PRO A 328 1.11 7.84 17.83
N SER A 329 -0.04 7.60 17.18
CA SER A 329 -0.69 8.61 16.34
C SER A 329 -1.00 9.89 17.14
N PHE A 330 -0.97 11.03 16.47
CA PHE A 330 -1.08 12.34 17.11
C PHE A 330 -1.93 13.31 16.30
N PHE A 331 -2.51 14.31 16.98
CA PHE A 331 -3.07 15.47 16.28
C PHE A 331 -1.93 16.39 15.82
N PRO A 332 -1.94 16.86 14.57
CA PRO A 332 -1.01 17.88 14.10
C PRO A 332 -1.09 19.16 14.96
N ALA A 333 -0.01 19.94 14.98
CA ALA A 333 0.06 21.15 15.77
C ALA A 333 -1.09 22.12 15.45
N GLY A 334 -1.79 22.58 16.51
CA GLY A 334 -2.98 23.43 16.38
C GLY A 334 -4.29 22.68 16.10
N LYS A 335 -4.27 21.34 16.06
CA LYS A 335 -5.47 20.50 15.99
C LYS A 335 -5.70 19.78 17.31
N THR A 336 -6.97 19.54 17.61
CA THR A 336 -7.42 18.85 18.81
C THR A 336 -8.57 17.91 18.47
N HIS A 337 -9.04 17.16 19.48
CA HIS A 337 -10.21 16.31 19.33
C HIS A 337 -11.47 17.08 18.88
N ALA A 338 -11.57 18.38 19.19
CA ALA A 338 -12.70 19.22 18.76
C ALA A 338 -12.76 19.43 17.23
N ASP A 339 -11.66 19.17 16.52
CA ASP A 339 -11.58 19.29 15.07
C ASP A 339 -11.99 18.00 14.34
N ILE A 340 -12.22 16.89 15.07
CA ILE A 340 -12.62 15.61 14.50
C ILE A 340 -14.09 15.62 14.09
N GLU A 341 -14.35 15.15 12.88
CA GLU A 341 -15.69 14.83 12.40
C GLU A 341 -15.96 13.35 12.65
N GLN A 342 -16.35 13.00 13.87
CA GLN A 342 -16.64 11.62 14.29
C GLN A 342 -17.61 10.93 13.31
N ALA A 343 -17.26 9.76 12.82
CA ALA A 343 -18.11 8.98 11.91
C ALA A 343 -18.34 7.52 12.35
N CYS A 344 -17.36 6.88 13.01
CA CYS A 344 -17.61 5.55 13.55
C CYS A 344 -18.66 5.61 14.68
N ALA A 345 -19.79 4.93 14.49
CA ALA A 345 -20.90 4.96 15.44
C ALA A 345 -20.66 4.06 16.66
N SER A 346 -19.87 3.00 16.53
CA SER A 346 -19.65 2.01 17.59
C SER A 346 -18.55 2.39 18.57
N THR A 347 -17.63 3.27 18.17
CA THR A 347 -16.43 3.58 18.97
C THR A 347 -16.07 5.05 18.81
N PRO A 348 -15.97 5.83 19.91
CA PRO A 348 -15.49 7.20 19.85
C PRO A 348 -14.05 7.28 19.32
N PHE A 349 -13.73 8.34 18.57
CA PHE A 349 -12.37 8.60 18.11
C PHE A 349 -11.44 8.75 19.31
N PRO A 350 -10.25 8.10 19.29
CA PRO A 350 -9.35 8.08 20.43
C PRO A 350 -8.85 9.49 20.80
N THR A 351 -8.63 9.73 22.08
CA THR A 351 -7.98 10.96 22.54
C THR A 351 -6.48 10.86 22.27
N LEU A 352 -6.01 11.62 21.27
CA LEU A 352 -4.59 11.69 20.92
C LEU A 352 -3.91 12.88 21.56
N ILE A 353 -2.58 12.81 21.66
CA ILE A 353 -1.77 13.98 22.00
C ILE A 353 -1.72 14.95 20.82
N THR A 354 -1.64 16.25 21.08
CA THR A 354 -1.37 17.26 20.05
C THR A 354 0.12 17.52 19.96
N ALA A 355 0.68 17.49 18.74
CA ALA A 355 2.06 17.86 18.49
C ALA A 355 2.32 19.30 18.99
N PRO A 356 3.44 19.54 19.69
CA PRO A 356 3.71 20.85 20.28
C PRO A 356 4.06 21.89 19.20
N GLY A 357 3.89 23.17 19.53
CA GLY A 357 4.28 24.29 18.67
C GLY A 357 3.15 24.81 17.78
N PRO A 358 3.46 25.78 16.90
CA PRO A 358 2.47 26.34 15.98
C PRO A 358 2.17 25.38 14.83
N SER A 359 0.97 25.48 14.26
CA SER A 359 0.62 24.79 13.02
C SER A 359 1.58 25.20 11.89
N ALA A 360 2.24 24.21 11.29
CA ALA A 360 3.14 24.38 10.16
C ALA A 360 2.48 23.92 8.86
N SER A 361 2.96 24.43 7.72
CA SER A 361 2.57 23.88 6.42
C SER A 361 3.27 22.55 6.22
N VAL A 362 2.54 21.54 5.77
CA VAL A 362 3.11 20.28 5.29
C VAL A 362 3.99 20.60 4.07
N ALA A 363 5.20 20.04 4.06
CA ALA A 363 6.14 20.24 2.97
C ALA A 363 5.71 19.40 1.75
N ARG A 364 5.85 19.97 0.56
CA ARG A 364 5.60 19.23 -0.68
C ARG A 364 6.67 18.16 -0.89
N VAL A 365 6.31 17.06 -1.53
CA VAL A 365 7.22 16.01 -2.02
C VAL A 365 7.46 16.30 -3.50
N PRO A 366 8.59 16.91 -3.89
CA PRO A 366 8.82 17.23 -5.30
C PRO A 366 8.84 15.95 -6.14
N PRO A 367 8.12 15.90 -7.28
CA PRO A 367 8.19 14.77 -8.18
C PRO A 367 9.60 14.63 -8.79
N PRO A 368 9.93 13.48 -9.39
CA PRO A 368 11.17 13.30 -10.12
C PRO A 368 11.30 14.37 -11.22
N PRO A 369 12.52 14.76 -11.62
CA PRO A 369 12.70 15.66 -12.74
C PRO A 369 12.12 15.03 -14.02
N ALA A 370 11.32 15.78 -14.78
CA ALA A 370 10.83 15.31 -16.08
C ALA A 370 12.00 14.88 -16.97
N HIS A 371 11.96 13.64 -17.47
CA HIS A 371 13.02 13.00 -18.26
C HIS A 371 12.89 13.21 -19.76
#